data_AF-B6TJU1-F1
#
_entry.id   AF-B6TJU1-F1
#
_cell.length_a   1.000
_cell.length_b   1.000
_cell.length_c   1.000
_cell.angle_alpha   90.00
_cell.angle_beta   90.00
_cell.angle_gamma   90.00
#
_symmetry.space_group_name_H-M   'P 1'
#
loop_
_entity.id
_entity.type
_entity.pdbx_description
1 polymer ?
#
loop_
_entity_poly.entity_id
_entity_poly.type
_entity_poly.pdbx_seq_one_letter_code
_entity_poly.pdbx_strand_id
1 'polypeptide(L)'
;MLSKGQGNTMRTYELLACALEKDNRAEEAHKIWQNKVGHDLHSVPWRFCRLMLAIYYRNNRLDRLVKLFKELEACGRKPPSKDIVRKVEDAYETLGLLEDKKVLLDKYKDLYNKPSRDNRKKGSKSKNIETDKPSDGDSKESKMETSENLEDRCFPVDAKSDASA
;
A
#
# COMPACT_ATOMS: atom_id res chain seq x y z
N MET A 1 17.49 10.44 16.71
CA MET A 1 17.78 9.22 15.92
C MET A 1 17.78 8.02 16.87
N LEU A 2 17.18 6.89 16.45
CA LEU A 2 17.14 5.66 17.24
C LEU A 2 18.56 5.10 17.45
N SER A 3 18.86 4.64 18.66
CA SER A 3 20.20 4.16 19.05
C SER A 3 20.42 2.71 18.57
N LYS A 4 21.69 2.31 18.44
CA LYS A 4 22.06 0.92 18.14
C LYS A 4 21.54 0.02 19.27
N GLY A 5 20.76 -1.01 18.92
CA GLY A 5 20.19 -1.98 19.88
C GLY A 5 18.67 -1.87 20.07
N GLN A 6 17.99 -0.87 19.50
CA GLN A 6 16.53 -0.90 19.39
C GLN A 6 16.13 -1.85 18.26
N GLY A 7 15.08 -2.65 18.47
CA GLY A 7 14.52 -3.52 17.43
C GLY A 7 13.92 -2.67 16.31
N ASN A 8 14.70 -2.41 15.26
CA ASN A 8 14.26 -1.59 14.14
C ASN A 8 13.44 -2.44 13.18
N THR A 9 12.17 -2.64 13.51
CA THR A 9 11.23 -3.33 12.61
C THR A 9 10.75 -2.38 11.51
N MET A 10 10.42 -2.92 10.34
CA MET A 10 9.83 -2.15 9.22
C MET A 10 8.60 -1.35 9.66
N ARG A 11 7.78 -1.92 10.54
CA ARG A 11 6.61 -1.26 11.13
C ARG A 11 6.96 0.03 11.88
N THR A 12 8.11 0.06 12.56
CA THR A 12 8.59 1.28 13.24
C THR A 12 8.83 2.41 12.24
N TYR A 13 9.46 2.11 11.10
CA TYR A 13 9.71 3.10 10.05
C TYR A 13 8.42 3.53 9.33
N GLU A 14 7.48 2.61 9.11
CA GLU A 14 6.16 2.93 8.55
C GLU A 14 5.41 3.93 9.44
N LEU A 15 5.33 3.65 10.75
CA LEU A 15 4.68 4.55 11.70
C LEU A 15 5.36 5.91 11.78
N LEU A 16 6.69 5.93 11.74
CA LEU A 16 7.46 7.17 11.73
C LEU A 16 7.20 8.00 10.47
N ALA A 17 7.12 7.38 9.29
CA ALA A 17 6.76 8.07 8.06
C ALA A 17 5.33 8.64 8.11
N CYS A 18 4.37 7.89 8.64
CA CYS A 18 3.00 8.38 8.87
C CYS A 18 2.95 9.57 9.84
N ALA A 19 3.70 9.50 10.95
CA ALA A 19 3.74 10.60 11.93
C ALA A 19 4.33 11.86 11.30
N LEU A 20 5.44 11.73 10.57
CA LEU A 20 6.08 12.85 9.88
C LEU A 20 5.21 13.43 8.75
N GLU A 21 4.44 12.61 8.05
CA GLU A 21 3.44 13.10 7.08
C GLU A 21 2.41 13.99 7.78
N LYS A 22 1.82 13.51 8.90
CA LYS A 22 0.83 14.26 9.67
C LYS A 22 1.37 15.56 10.25
N ASP A 23 2.65 15.58 10.58
CA ASP A 23 3.36 16.78 11.05
C ASP A 23 3.77 17.72 9.90
N ASN A 24 3.32 17.49 8.66
CA ASN A 24 3.74 18.21 7.44
C ASN A 24 5.27 18.21 7.20
N ARG A 25 5.99 17.23 7.75
CA ARG A 25 7.44 17.07 7.64
C ARG A 25 7.80 15.98 6.63
N ALA A 26 7.22 16.07 5.44
CA ALA A 26 7.39 15.08 4.37
C ALA A 26 8.85 14.91 3.91
N GLU A 27 9.68 15.96 4.02
CA GLU A 27 11.10 15.88 3.69
C GLU A 27 11.88 14.96 4.63
N GLU A 28 11.52 14.94 5.92
CA GLU A 28 12.17 14.06 6.89
C GLU A 28 11.74 12.62 6.70
N ALA A 29 10.45 12.39 6.39
CA ALA A 29 9.95 11.07 6.00
C ALA A 29 10.72 10.53 4.79
N HIS A 30 10.97 11.38 3.80
CA HIS A 30 11.77 11.02 2.64
C HIS A 30 13.23 10.69 2.98
N LYS A 31 13.88 11.47 3.84
CA LYS A 31 15.25 11.18 4.30
C LYS A 31 15.34 9.83 5.01
N ILE A 32 14.36 9.51 5.86
CA ILE A 32 14.30 8.20 6.54
C ILE A 32 14.12 7.09 5.52
N TRP A 33 13.21 7.27 4.55
CA TRP A 33 13.03 6.32 3.46
C TRP A 33 14.34 6.03 2.75
N GLN A 34 15.03 7.05 2.24
CA GLN A 34 16.31 6.86 1.54
C GLN A 34 17.38 6.18 2.41
N ASN A 35 17.50 6.61 3.67
CA ASN A 35 18.60 6.17 4.53
C ASN A 35 18.40 4.77 5.11
N LYS A 36 17.15 4.30 5.26
CA LYS A 36 16.84 3.08 6.02
C LYS A 36 16.10 2.01 5.24
N VAL A 37 15.49 2.36 4.11
CA VAL A 37 14.50 1.49 3.46
C VAL A 37 14.75 1.39 1.96
N GLY A 38 14.95 2.51 1.28
CA GLY A 38 15.02 2.61 -0.18
C GLY A 38 16.24 1.94 -0.83
N HIS A 39 17.15 1.35 -0.05
CA HIS A 39 18.30 0.61 -0.59
C HIS A 39 17.93 -0.79 -1.10
N ASP A 40 16.92 -1.43 -0.53
CA ASP A 40 16.50 -2.79 -0.90
C ASP A 40 14.99 -2.83 -1.04
N LEU A 41 14.51 -2.29 -2.16
CA LEU A 41 13.07 -2.28 -2.42
C LEU A 41 12.49 -3.69 -2.43
N HIS A 42 13.22 -4.72 -2.90
CA HIS A 42 12.70 -6.10 -2.99
C HIS A 42 12.18 -6.61 -1.65
N SER A 43 12.87 -6.32 -0.55
CA SER A 43 12.50 -6.72 0.80
C SER A 43 11.42 -5.84 1.44
N VAL A 44 11.10 -4.69 0.85
CA VAL A 44 10.11 -3.76 1.40
C VAL A 44 8.69 -4.21 1.06
N PRO A 45 7.79 -4.36 2.03
CA PRO A 45 6.39 -4.68 1.76
C PRO A 45 5.73 -3.62 0.87
N TRP A 46 4.84 -4.07 -0.02
CA TRP A 46 4.05 -3.14 -0.85
C TRP A 46 3.22 -2.16 -0.01
N ARG A 47 2.82 -2.52 1.21
CA ARG A 47 2.11 -1.60 2.12
C ARG A 47 2.91 -0.33 2.40
N PHE A 48 4.21 -0.44 2.70
CA PHE A 48 5.07 0.72 2.91
C PHE A 48 5.32 1.50 1.62
N CYS A 49 5.55 0.80 0.50
CA CYS A 49 5.72 1.45 -0.80
C CYS A 49 4.47 2.28 -1.16
N ARG A 50 3.26 1.73 -0.92
CA ARG A 50 1.98 2.43 -1.12
C ARG A 50 1.87 3.67 -0.23
N LEU A 51 2.29 3.56 1.04
CA LEU A 51 2.32 4.69 1.96
C LEU A 51 3.22 5.81 1.43
N MET A 52 4.46 5.49 1.02
CA MET A 52 5.39 6.49 0.49
C MET A 52 4.87 7.17 -0.78
N LEU A 53 4.28 6.40 -1.71
CA LEU A 53 3.65 6.96 -2.90
C LEU A 53 2.51 7.92 -2.53
N ALA A 54 1.71 7.59 -1.52
CA ALA A 54 0.63 8.47 -1.04
C ALA A 54 1.18 9.76 -0.40
N ILE A 55 2.23 9.67 0.41
CA ILE A 55 2.92 10.82 1.01
C ILE A 55 3.45 11.74 -0.10
N TYR A 56 4.14 11.20 -1.10
CA TYR A 56 4.67 12.01 -2.20
C TYR A 56 3.56 12.68 -3.01
N TYR A 57 2.48 11.96 -3.28
CA TYR A 57 1.34 12.49 -4.01
C TYR A 57 0.69 13.68 -3.29
N ARG A 58 0.38 13.52 -1.99
CA ARG A 58 -0.28 14.56 -1.18
C ARG A 58 0.57 15.82 -1.00
N ASN A 59 1.89 15.65 -0.95
CA ASN A 59 2.84 16.75 -0.78
C ASN A 59 3.35 17.33 -2.12
N ASN A 60 2.70 17.00 -3.24
CA ASN A 60 3.07 17.44 -4.59
C ASN A 60 4.54 17.12 -4.96
N ARG A 61 5.09 16.01 -4.46
CA ARG A 61 6.44 15.51 -4.75
C ARG A 61 6.43 14.48 -5.84
N LEU A 62 5.88 14.88 -6.97
CA LEU A 62 5.57 14.02 -8.12
C LEU A 62 6.85 13.47 -8.77
N ASP A 63 7.94 14.23 -8.71
CA ASP A 63 9.29 13.81 -9.11
C ASP A 63 9.73 12.54 -8.39
N ARG A 64 9.59 12.53 -7.05
CA ARG A 64 9.96 11.41 -6.19
C ARG A 64 8.98 10.25 -6.32
N LEU A 65 7.70 10.55 -6.55
CA LEU A 65 6.67 9.55 -6.80
C LEU A 65 7.00 8.73 -8.04
N VAL A 66 7.26 9.40 -9.16
CA VAL A 66 7.61 8.75 -10.43
C VAL A 66 8.90 7.96 -10.30
N LYS A 67 9.93 8.53 -9.64
CA LYS A 67 11.19 7.82 -9.40
C LYS A 67 10.97 6.52 -8.61
N LEU A 68 10.24 6.59 -7.50
CA LEU A 68 9.93 5.41 -6.70
C LEU A 68 9.14 4.37 -7.51
N PHE A 69 8.18 4.80 -8.32
CA PHE A 69 7.43 3.88 -9.16
C PHE A 69 8.31 3.16 -10.20
N LYS A 70 9.21 3.90 -10.87
CA LYS A 70 10.17 3.32 -11.83
C LYS A 70 11.11 2.31 -11.15
N GLU A 71 11.58 2.59 -9.93
CA GLU A 71 12.38 1.65 -9.13
C GLU A 71 11.58 0.38 -8.79
N LEU A 72 10.30 0.50 -8.47
CA LEU A 72 9.42 -0.63 -8.20
C LEU A 72 9.14 -1.49 -9.45
N GLU A 73 8.98 -0.85 -10.61
CA GLU A 73 8.89 -1.52 -11.90
C GLU A 73 10.19 -2.26 -12.25
N ALA A 74 11.35 -1.64 -11.98
CA ALA A 74 12.66 -2.26 -12.20
C ALA A 74 12.89 -3.50 -11.32
N CYS A 75 12.32 -3.51 -10.11
CA CYS A 75 12.25 -4.70 -9.27
C CYS A 75 11.30 -5.80 -9.79
N GLY A 76 10.60 -5.57 -10.91
CA GLY A 76 9.62 -6.50 -11.48
C GLY A 76 8.32 -6.60 -10.68
N ARG A 77 8.07 -5.66 -9.75
CA ARG A 77 6.91 -5.74 -8.85
C ARG A 77 5.70 -5.04 -9.44
N LYS A 78 4.64 -5.81 -9.65
CA LYS A 78 3.36 -5.26 -10.16
C LYS A 78 2.63 -4.49 -9.05
N PRO A 79 2.02 -3.33 -9.36
CA PRO A 79 1.22 -2.59 -8.40
C PRO A 79 -0.05 -3.39 -8.02
N PRO A 80 -0.39 -3.45 -6.72
CA PRO A 80 -1.51 -4.26 -6.24
C PRO A 80 -2.90 -3.65 -6.50
N SER A 81 -2.98 -2.32 -6.69
CA SER A 81 -4.25 -1.62 -6.94
C SER A 81 -4.12 -0.61 -8.09
N LYS A 82 -5.21 -0.45 -8.84
CA LYS A 82 -5.41 0.61 -9.84
C LYS A 82 -5.25 2.02 -9.28
N ASP A 83 -5.48 2.24 -7.98
CA ASP A 83 -5.32 3.56 -7.37
C ASP A 83 -3.87 4.04 -7.38
N ILE A 84 -2.92 3.11 -7.32
CA ILE A 84 -1.49 3.43 -7.43
C ILE A 84 -1.18 3.90 -8.84
N VAL A 85 -1.69 3.18 -9.85
CA VAL A 85 -1.51 3.50 -11.26
C VAL A 85 -2.11 4.87 -11.57
N ARG A 86 -3.32 5.18 -11.07
CA ARG A 86 -3.97 6.50 -11.19
C ARG A 86 -3.11 7.64 -10.61
N LYS A 87 -2.56 7.47 -9.41
CA LYS A 87 -1.68 8.50 -8.81
C LYS A 87 -0.41 8.77 -9.63
N VAL A 88 0.13 7.73 -10.26
CA VAL A 88 1.31 7.86 -11.12
C VAL A 88 0.93 8.50 -12.46
N GLU A 89 -0.24 8.17 -12.98
CA GLU A 89 -0.83 8.82 -14.17
C GLU A 89 -0.98 10.33 -13.96
N ASP A 90 -1.60 10.74 -12.86
CA ASP A 90 -1.77 12.14 -12.46
C ASP A 90 -0.40 12.84 -12.31
N ALA A 91 0.59 12.13 -11.76
CA ALA A 91 1.94 12.64 -11.61
C ALA A 91 2.62 12.87 -12.97
N TYR A 92 2.47 11.94 -13.92
CA TYR A 92 3.01 12.10 -15.27
C TYR A 92 2.33 13.26 -16.01
N GLU A 93 1.02 13.43 -15.85
CA GLU A 93 0.28 14.54 -16.46
C GLU A 93 0.76 15.89 -15.94
N THR A 94 0.91 16.01 -14.62
CA THR A 94 1.40 17.26 -13.98
C THR A 94 2.84 17.57 -14.37
N LEU A 95 3.66 16.55 -14.60
CA LEU A 95 5.05 16.69 -15.05
C LEU A 95 5.17 16.84 -16.58
N GLY A 96 4.08 16.78 -17.34
CA GLY A 96 4.08 16.87 -18.81
C GLY A 96 4.63 15.64 -19.55
N LEU A 97 4.79 14.50 -18.85
CA LEU A 97 5.33 13.25 -19.37
C LEU A 97 4.23 12.38 -19.99
N LEU A 98 3.56 12.90 -21.02
CA LEU A 98 2.39 12.24 -21.63
C LEU A 98 2.70 10.91 -22.31
N GLU A 99 3.93 10.72 -22.79
CA GLU A 99 4.33 9.47 -23.44
C GLU A 99 4.53 8.35 -22.42
N ASP A 100 5.20 8.64 -21.30
CA ASP A 100 5.32 7.71 -20.16
C ASP A 100 3.94 7.31 -19.62
N LYS A 101 2.99 8.26 -19.58
CA LYS A 101 1.59 8.01 -19.20
C LYS A 101 0.93 6.96 -20.11
N LYS A 102 1.05 7.09 -21.44
CA LYS A 102 0.47 6.12 -22.38
C LYS A 102 1.07 4.72 -22.22
N VAL A 103 2.40 4.65 -22.09
CA VAL A 103 3.12 3.38 -21.88
C VAL A 103 2.68 2.72 -20.57
N LEU A 104 2.52 3.50 -19.50
CA LEU A 104 2.04 3.01 -18.22
C LEU A 104 0.61 2.47 -18.32
N LEU A 105 -0.29 3.21 -18.97
CA LEU A 105 -1.67 2.75 -19.16
C LEU A 105 -1.70 1.45 -19.97
N ASP A 106 -0.92 1.36 -21.05
CA ASP A 106 -0.81 0.15 -21.89
C ASP A 106 -0.36 -1.08 -21.10
N LYS A 107 0.71 -0.94 -20.30
CA LYS A 107 1.24 -2.02 -19.46
C LYS A 107 0.26 -2.52 -18.40
N TYR A 108 -0.60 -1.65 -17.88
CA TYR A 108 -1.49 -1.97 -16.76
C TYR A 108 -2.97 -2.04 -17.13
N LYS A 109 -3.32 -2.10 -18.43
CA LYS A 109 -4.70 -2.31 -18.92
C LYS A 109 -5.42 -3.47 -18.21
N ASP A 110 -4.71 -4.56 -17.97
CA ASP A 110 -5.24 -5.76 -17.30
C ASP A 110 -5.72 -5.50 -15.87
N LEU A 111 -5.13 -4.52 -15.16
CA LEU A 111 -5.55 -4.16 -13.81
C LEU A 111 -6.90 -3.42 -13.80
N TYR A 112 -7.24 -2.73 -14.89
CA TYR A 112 -8.53 -2.05 -15.04
C TYR A 112 -9.62 -3.00 -15.54
N ASN A 113 -9.25 -4.00 -16.35
CA ASN A 113 -10.20 -4.94 -16.96
C ASN A 113 -10.62 -6.09 -16.03
N LYS A 114 -9.96 -6.29 -14.88
CA LYS A 114 -10.29 -7.37 -13.96
C LYS A 114 -11.56 -7.01 -13.15
N PRO A 115 -12.71 -7.70 -13.36
CA PRO A 115 -13.88 -7.47 -12.52
C PRO A 115 -13.52 -7.84 -11.07
N SER A 116 -13.98 -7.03 -10.12
CA SER A 116 -13.74 -7.27 -8.69
C SER A 116 -14.08 -8.71 -8.35
N ARG A 117 -13.17 -9.43 -7.69
CA ARG A 117 -13.38 -10.82 -7.25
C ARG A 117 -14.41 -10.95 -6.11
N ASP A 118 -15.22 -9.93 -5.86
CA ASP A 118 -16.21 -9.88 -4.78
C ASP A 118 -17.43 -10.79 -5.00
N ASN A 119 -17.63 -11.37 -6.18
CA ASN A 119 -18.80 -12.21 -6.45
C ASN A 119 -18.64 -13.71 -6.11
N ARG A 120 -17.58 -14.15 -5.40
CA ARG A 120 -17.41 -15.57 -5.00
C ARG A 120 -17.66 -15.87 -3.52
N LYS A 121 -18.39 -15.03 -2.80
CA LYS A 121 -19.00 -15.41 -1.50
C LYS A 121 -20.52 -15.31 -1.55
N LYS A 122 -21.14 -16.12 -2.41
CA LYS A 122 -22.58 -16.41 -2.31
C LYS A 122 -22.81 -17.86 -2.73
N GLY A 123 -22.65 -18.79 -1.78
CA GLY A 123 -22.94 -20.19 -2.04
C GLY A 123 -22.23 -21.16 -1.11
N SER A 124 -22.61 -21.20 0.16
CA SER A 124 -22.76 -22.46 0.91
C SER A 124 -23.67 -22.18 2.09
N LYS A 125 -24.94 -22.44 1.81
CA LYS A 125 -26.08 -22.40 2.72
C LYS A 125 -25.92 -23.51 3.76
N SER A 126 -26.24 -23.17 4.99
CA SER A 126 -26.29 -24.02 6.18
C SER A 126 -26.95 -25.38 5.93
N LYS A 127 -26.39 -26.45 6.48
CA LYS A 127 -27.14 -27.64 6.89
C LYS A 127 -26.77 -27.95 8.34
N ASN A 128 -27.73 -27.70 9.24
CA ASN A 128 -27.77 -28.32 10.56
C ASN A 128 -27.87 -29.83 10.38
N ILE A 129 -26.99 -30.59 11.03
CA ILE A 129 -27.27 -31.93 11.51
C ILE A 129 -26.66 -32.01 12.91
N GLU A 130 -27.54 -32.02 13.90
CA GLU A 130 -27.28 -32.37 15.29
C GLU A 130 -27.35 -33.90 15.39
N THR A 131 -26.33 -34.55 15.95
CA THR A 131 -26.42 -35.74 16.81
C THR A 131 -25.01 -36.25 17.22
N ASP A 132 -24.81 -36.23 18.54
CA ASP A 132 -24.09 -37.17 19.42
C ASP A 132 -22.57 -37.42 19.33
N LYS A 133 -21.92 -37.19 20.49
CA LYS A 133 -20.57 -37.63 20.94
C LYS A 133 -20.53 -39.17 21.16
N PRO A 134 -19.40 -39.86 21.50
CA PRO A 134 -18.07 -39.39 21.95
C PRO A 134 -16.81 -40.16 21.43
N SER A 135 -15.65 -39.65 21.86
CA SER A 135 -14.41 -40.35 22.28
C SER A 135 -13.12 -40.27 21.42
N ASP A 136 -12.06 -39.95 22.16
CA ASP A 136 -10.64 -40.28 22.06
C ASP A 136 -9.73 -39.71 20.95
N GLY A 137 -8.68 -39.03 21.44
CA GLY A 137 -7.32 -39.41 21.07
C GLY A 137 -6.55 -38.49 20.12
N ASP A 138 -5.62 -37.74 20.72
CA ASP A 138 -4.25 -37.50 20.24
C ASP A 138 -3.96 -36.46 19.11
N SER A 139 -3.20 -35.44 19.53
CA SER A 139 -2.09 -34.77 18.85
C SER A 139 -2.21 -34.35 17.37
N LYS A 140 -2.23 -33.03 17.12
CA LYS A 140 -1.11 -32.27 16.48
C LYS A 140 -1.47 -30.83 16.09
N GLU A 141 -0.54 -29.96 16.47
CA GLU A 141 -0.15 -28.64 15.95
C GLU A 141 -0.74 -28.18 14.59
N SER A 142 -1.36 -26.99 14.56
CA SER A 142 -1.63 -26.27 13.32
C SER A 142 -1.44 -24.74 13.46
N LYS A 143 -0.38 -24.28 12.79
CA LYS A 143 -0.25 -23.06 11.98
C LYS A 143 -1.07 -21.81 12.37
N MET A 144 -0.34 -20.83 12.90
CA MET A 144 -0.32 -19.41 12.47
C MET A 144 -1.42 -18.97 11.49
N GLU A 145 -2.50 -18.42 12.02
CA GLU A 145 -3.39 -17.51 11.29
C GLU A 145 -2.99 -16.07 11.59
N THR A 146 -2.37 -15.41 10.62
CA THR A 146 -2.26 -13.94 10.62
C THR A 146 -3.62 -13.41 10.18
N SER A 147 -4.45 -13.04 11.14
CA SER A 147 -5.64 -12.25 10.88
C SER A 147 -5.21 -10.83 10.51
N GLU A 148 -5.18 -10.61 9.20
CA GLU A 148 -5.15 -9.28 8.61
C GLU A 148 -6.46 -8.56 8.98
N ASN A 149 -6.41 -7.74 10.03
CA ASN A 149 -7.38 -6.68 10.19
C ASN A 149 -6.72 -5.48 10.86
N LEU A 150 -6.29 -4.52 10.04
CA LEU A 150 -6.05 -3.17 10.51
C LEU A 150 -6.48 -2.21 9.41
N GLU A 151 -7.80 -2.07 9.31
CA GLU A 151 -8.50 -0.79 9.27
C GLU A 151 -7.64 0.41 8.84
N ASP A 152 -7.68 0.70 7.54
CA ASP A 152 -8.24 1.92 6.93
C ASP A 152 -8.17 3.27 7.70
N ARG A 153 -7.12 3.53 8.49
CA ARG A 153 -6.95 4.79 9.23
C ARG A 153 -6.05 5.81 8.54
N CYS A 154 -6.21 6.03 7.24
CA CYS A 154 -5.66 7.22 6.61
C CYS A 154 -6.40 7.72 5.36
N PHE A 155 -7.74 7.63 5.36
CA PHE A 155 -8.59 8.48 4.52
C PHE A 155 -9.39 9.40 5.44
N PRO A 156 -9.30 10.72 5.20
CA PRO A 156 -10.36 11.36 4.46
C PRO A 156 -9.86 12.23 3.29
N VAL A 157 -10.51 12.06 2.15
CA VAL A 157 -10.99 13.17 1.30
C VAL A 157 -12.20 13.72 2.06
N ASP A 158 -12.39 15.02 2.30
CA ASP A 158 -12.54 16.10 1.35
C ASP A 158 -12.23 17.46 2.01
N ALA A 159 -11.63 18.37 1.23
CA ALA A 159 -11.66 19.80 1.47
C ALA A 159 -12.88 20.39 0.76
N LYS A 160 -13.75 21.09 1.50
CA LYS A 160 -14.75 21.98 0.93
C LYS A 160 -14.41 23.40 1.40
N SER A 161 -13.59 24.08 0.62
CA SER A 161 -13.41 25.53 0.70
C SER A 161 -14.48 26.17 -0.17
N ASP A 162 -15.64 26.46 0.41
CA ASP A 162 -16.60 27.38 -0.20
C ASP A 162 -16.02 28.80 -0.08
N ALA A 163 -15.51 29.32 -1.19
CA ALA A 163 -15.38 30.74 -1.42
C ALA A 163 -16.59 31.18 -2.25
N SER A 164 -17.43 32.03 -1.68
CA SER A 164 -18.42 32.81 -2.43
C SER A 164 -18.43 34.23 -1.90
N ALA A 165 -18.20 35.13 -2.87
CA ALA A 165 -18.45 36.58 -2.91
C ALA A 165 -17.82 37.47 -1.83
#